data_AF-A0A964TC72-F1
#
_entry.id   AF-A0A964TC72-F1
#
_cell.length_a   1.000
_cell.length_b   1.000
_cell.length_c   1.000
_cell.angle_alpha   90.00
_cell.angle_beta   90.00
_cell.angle_gamma   90.00
#
_symmetry.space_group_name_H-M   'P 1'
#
loop_
_entity.id
_entity.type
_entity.pdbx_description
1 polymer ?
#
loop_
_entity_poly.entity_id
_entity_poly.type
_entity_poly.pdbx_seq_one_letter_code
_entity_poly.pdbx_strand_id
1 'polypeptide(L)'
;MKRTISSYLLIALLIFLAIGAIPSGFSLVMDPSGESIGFPPELLDQLQRSPFKDFLIPGFFLITLFGIFPLLAVYGLIVRKEKKWMQKMNPYKDQHWSWTFSYYSGLLLILWINMQLFFGIEFGLLHFAYTMLGILIVFLTHLPSTRRDCSVH
;
A
#
# COMPACT_ATOMS: atom_id res chain seq x y z
N MET A 1 15.27 -11.74 -19.73
CA MET A 1 14.60 -12.81 -18.95
C MET A 1 13.10 -12.52 -18.89
N LYS A 2 12.25 -13.52 -19.16
CA LYS A 2 10.79 -13.40 -18.95
C LYS A 2 10.49 -13.34 -17.45
N ARG A 3 9.51 -12.53 -17.05
CA ARG A 3 9.12 -12.41 -15.63
C ARG A 3 8.54 -13.72 -15.12
N THR A 4 8.75 -13.97 -13.84
CA THR A 4 8.10 -15.07 -13.14
C THR A 4 6.64 -14.75 -12.84
N ILE A 5 5.82 -15.79 -12.67
CA ILE A 5 4.40 -15.64 -12.33
C ILE A 5 4.22 -14.86 -11.02
N SER A 6 5.10 -15.08 -10.03
CA SER A 6 5.06 -14.34 -8.76
C SER A 6 5.24 -12.84 -8.94
N SER A 7 6.13 -12.41 -9.85
CA SER A 7 6.32 -10.98 -10.18
C SER A 7 5.07 -10.38 -10.82
N TYR A 8 4.36 -11.12 -11.68
CA TYR A 8 3.09 -10.65 -12.26
C TYR A 8 1.98 -10.54 -11.22
N LEU A 9 1.86 -11.54 -10.34
CA LEU A 9 0.90 -11.50 -9.24
C LEU A 9 1.19 -10.34 -8.29
N LEU A 10 2.46 -10.10 -7.95
CA LEU A 10 2.85 -8.96 -7.12
C LEU A 10 2.43 -7.63 -7.75
N ILE A 11 2.66 -7.46 -9.07
CA ILE A 11 2.21 -6.27 -9.79
C ILE A 11 0.69 -6.12 -9.72
N ALA A 12 -0.06 -7.20 -9.95
CA ALA A 12 -1.51 -7.17 -9.91
C ALA A 12 -2.02 -6.74 -8.52
N LEU A 13 -1.44 -7.27 -7.44
CA LEU A 13 -1.82 -6.90 -6.07
C LEU A 13 -1.50 -5.43 -5.74
N LEU A 14 -0.34 -4.91 -6.19
CA LEU A 14 0.03 -3.51 -5.97
C LEU A 14 -0.86 -2.55 -6.77
N ILE A 15 -1.25 -2.93 -8.00
CA ILE A 15 -2.22 -2.17 -8.80
C ILE A 15 -3.59 -2.19 -8.13
N PHE A 16 -4.03 -3.36 -7.67
CA PHE A 16 -5.30 -3.50 -6.95
C PHE A 16 -5.34 -2.59 -5.71
N LEU A 17 -4.27 -2.59 -4.91
CA LEU A 17 -4.12 -1.70 -3.75
C LEU A 17 -4.26 -0.22 -4.16
N ALA A 18 -3.56 0.20 -5.21
CA ALA A 18 -3.58 1.59 -5.65
C ALA A 18 -4.93 2.03 -6.24
N ILE A 19 -5.59 1.15 -7.01
CA ILE A 19 -6.92 1.42 -7.58
C ILE A 19 -7.97 1.51 -6.48
N GLY A 20 -7.86 0.73 -5.40
CA GLY A 20 -8.74 0.88 -4.25
C GLY A 20 -8.47 2.18 -3.48
N ALA A 21 -7.20 2.51 -3.27
CA ALA A 21 -6.82 3.62 -2.40
C ALA A 21 -7.01 5.01 -3.03
N ILE A 22 -6.70 5.21 -4.32
CA ILE A 22 -6.71 6.54 -4.94
C ILE A 22 -8.13 7.14 -5.00
N PRO A 23 -9.16 6.44 -5.53
CA PRO A 23 -10.52 6.99 -5.60
C PRO A 23 -11.10 7.23 -4.20
N SER A 24 -10.92 6.27 -3.29
CA SER A 24 -11.39 6.42 -1.91
C SER A 24 -10.69 7.56 -1.19
N GLY A 25 -9.37 7.68 -1.33
CA GLY A 25 -8.61 8.78 -0.76
C GLY A 25 -8.98 10.13 -1.36
N PHE A 26 -9.19 10.21 -2.68
CA PHE A 26 -9.64 11.43 -3.34
C PHE A 26 -11.01 11.87 -2.83
N SER A 27 -11.95 10.93 -2.67
CA SER A 27 -13.27 11.20 -2.10
C SER A 27 -13.17 11.81 -0.69
N LEU A 28 -12.32 11.23 0.17
CA LEU A 28 -12.12 11.74 1.54
C LEU A 28 -11.39 13.08 1.59
N VAL A 29 -10.55 13.40 0.60
CA VAL A 29 -9.90 14.71 0.53
C VAL A 29 -10.87 15.79 0.03
N MET A 30 -11.75 15.45 -0.91
CA MET A 30 -12.77 16.38 -1.42
C MET A 30 -13.85 16.67 -0.39
N ASP A 31 -14.22 15.66 0.40
CA ASP A 31 -15.13 15.82 1.53
C ASP A 31 -14.60 15.09 2.78
N PRO A 32 -13.77 15.80 3.58
CA PRO A 32 -13.20 15.26 4.81
C PRO A 32 -14.22 14.93 5.90
N SER A 33 -15.45 15.42 5.81
CA SER A 33 -16.51 15.07 6.77
C SER A 33 -16.95 13.61 6.63
N GLY A 34 -16.84 13.04 5.41
CA GLY A 34 -17.36 11.72 5.08
C GLY A 34 -18.85 11.69 4.77
N GLU A 35 -19.55 12.83 4.78
CA GLU A 35 -21.00 12.93 4.52
C GLU A 35 -21.37 12.45 3.11
N SER A 36 -20.59 12.85 2.09
CA SER A 36 -20.82 12.47 0.69
C SER A 36 -20.65 10.98 0.41
N ILE A 37 -19.90 10.27 1.25
CA ILE A 37 -19.70 8.81 1.15
C ILE A 37 -20.85 8.07 1.87
N GLY A 38 -21.60 8.77 2.73
CA GLY A 38 -22.69 8.20 3.50
C GLY A 38 -22.20 7.21 4.54
N PHE A 39 -21.10 7.53 5.22
CA PHE A 39 -20.57 6.65 6.26
C PHE A 39 -21.60 6.41 7.36
N PRO A 40 -21.68 5.17 7.88
CA PRO A 40 -22.58 4.86 8.97
C PRO A 40 -22.16 5.65 10.22
N PRO A 41 -23.10 6.10 11.08
CA PRO A 41 -22.80 6.88 12.28
C PRO A 41 -21.74 6.24 13.16
N GLU A 42 -21.72 4.91 13.24
CA GLU A 42 -20.75 4.15 14.02
C GLU A 42 -19.31 4.41 13.57
N LEU A 43 -19.06 4.60 12.27
CA LEU A 43 -17.72 4.90 11.76
C LEU A 43 -17.30 6.35 12.10
N LEU A 44 -18.25 7.29 12.09
CA LEU A 44 -18.00 8.67 12.50
C LEU A 44 -17.67 8.75 13.99
N ASP A 45 -18.36 7.99 14.82
CA ASP A 45 -18.06 7.87 16.25
C ASP A 45 -16.69 7.22 16.50
N GLN A 46 -16.31 6.24 15.68
CA GLN A 46 -14.97 5.64 15.74
C GLN A 46 -13.87 6.62 15.34
N LEU A 47 -14.12 7.53 14.39
CA LEU A 47 -13.16 8.58 14.03
C LEU A 47 -12.84 9.47 15.23
N GLN A 48 -13.81 9.75 16.10
CA GLN A 48 -13.60 10.55 17.33
C GLN A 48 -12.65 9.88 18.33
N ARG A 49 -12.47 8.56 18.26
CA ARG A 49 -11.48 7.82 19.07
C ARG A 49 -10.08 7.88 18.47
N SER A 50 -9.97 8.28 17.21
CA SER A 50 -8.70 8.47 16.51
C SER A 50 -8.09 9.84 16.83
N PRO A 51 -6.78 10.03 16.57
CA PRO A 51 -6.15 11.34 16.71
C PRO A 51 -6.53 12.32 15.59
N PHE A 52 -7.36 11.92 14.64
CA PHE A 52 -7.74 12.73 13.48
C PHE A 52 -9.07 13.44 13.72
N LYS A 53 -9.13 14.72 13.34
CA LYS A 53 -10.36 15.54 13.47
C LYS A 53 -11.39 15.25 12.38
N ASP A 54 -10.90 14.80 11.22
CA ASP A 54 -11.66 14.53 10.00
C ASP A 54 -10.92 13.47 9.17
N PHE A 55 -11.47 13.10 8.01
CA PHE A 55 -10.86 12.13 7.10
C PHE A 55 -9.80 12.71 6.17
N LEU A 56 -9.39 13.98 6.32
CA LEU A 56 -8.41 14.60 5.42
C LEU A 56 -7.06 13.87 5.48
N ILE A 57 -6.54 13.66 6.69
CA ILE A 57 -5.25 12.98 6.90
C ILE A 57 -5.32 11.51 6.43
N PRO A 58 -6.32 10.71 6.84
CA PRO A 58 -6.55 9.39 6.26
C PRO A 58 -6.61 9.38 4.72
N GLY A 59 -7.32 10.34 4.12
CA GLY A 59 -7.46 10.48 2.67
C GLY A 59 -6.12 10.73 1.99
N PHE A 60 -5.28 11.62 2.53
CA PHE A 60 -3.93 11.83 2.02
C PHE A 60 -3.06 10.57 2.12
N PHE A 61 -3.16 9.80 3.20
CA PHE A 61 -2.41 8.56 3.33
C PHE A 61 -2.85 7.51 2.29
N LEU A 62 -4.15 7.40 2.04
CA LEU A 62 -4.68 6.56 0.96
C LEU A 62 -4.10 6.94 -0.40
N ILE A 63 -4.16 8.21 -0.79
CA ILE A 63 -3.63 8.65 -2.10
C ILE A 63 -2.12 8.43 -2.18
N THR A 64 -1.37 8.81 -1.15
CA THR A 64 0.09 8.85 -1.23
C THR A 64 0.75 7.50 -0.91
N LEU A 65 0.53 6.96 0.29
CA LEU A 65 1.20 5.75 0.78
C LEU A 65 0.61 4.47 0.20
N PHE A 66 -0.68 4.46 -0.12
CA PHE A 66 -1.37 3.27 -0.65
C PHE A 66 -1.75 3.40 -2.13
N GLY A 67 -1.68 4.59 -2.71
CA GLY A 67 -1.90 4.85 -4.13
C GLY A 67 -0.60 5.03 -4.89
N ILE A 68 0.02 6.21 -4.75
CA ILE A 68 1.19 6.63 -5.51
C ILE A 68 2.39 5.71 -5.22
N PHE A 69 2.66 5.40 -3.95
CA PHE A 69 3.84 4.63 -3.57
C PHE A 69 3.83 3.20 -4.14
N PRO A 70 2.74 2.41 -4.07
CA PRO A 70 2.63 1.13 -4.76
C PRO A 70 2.73 1.26 -6.28
N LEU A 71 2.20 2.32 -6.90
CA LEU A 71 2.36 2.55 -8.34
C LEU A 71 3.82 2.83 -8.72
N LEU A 72 4.61 3.48 -7.87
CA LEU A 72 6.05 3.62 -8.08
C LEU A 72 6.74 2.25 -8.04
N ALA A 73 6.36 1.37 -7.11
CA ALA A 73 6.85 0.00 -7.08
C ALA A 73 6.50 -0.76 -8.37
N VAL A 74 5.26 -0.67 -8.83
CA VAL A 74 4.78 -1.24 -10.10
C VAL A 74 5.59 -0.71 -11.28
N TYR A 75 5.77 0.61 -11.39
CA TYR A 75 6.59 1.23 -12.43
C TYR A 75 8.02 0.66 -12.42
N GLY A 76 8.64 0.55 -11.24
CA GLY A 76 9.97 -0.02 -11.09
C GLY A 76 10.04 -1.47 -11.50
N LEU A 77 9.05 -2.27 -11.08
CA LEU A 77 8.93 -3.66 -11.46
C LEU A 77 8.79 -3.76 -12.98
N ILE A 78 7.98 -2.93 -13.64
CA ILE A 78 7.71 -2.97 -15.10
C ILE A 78 8.91 -2.49 -15.93
N VAL A 79 9.41 -1.30 -15.65
CA VAL A 79 10.40 -0.62 -16.49
C VAL A 79 11.82 -1.12 -16.24
N ARG A 80 12.12 -1.61 -15.02
CA ARG A 80 13.44 -2.15 -14.62
C ARG A 80 14.62 -1.21 -14.88
N LYS A 81 14.36 0.09 -15.03
CA LYS A 81 15.43 1.10 -15.14
C LYS A 81 15.93 1.43 -13.76
N GLU A 82 17.22 1.25 -13.56
CA GLU A 82 17.89 1.68 -12.35
C GLU A 82 17.92 3.21 -12.27
N LYS A 83 17.06 3.76 -11.42
CA LYS A 83 17.12 5.17 -11.05
C LYS A 83 18.05 5.29 -9.86
N LYS A 84 19.24 5.88 -10.08
CA LYS A 84 20.29 6.03 -9.05
C LYS A 84 19.77 6.64 -7.73
N TRP A 85 18.84 7.58 -7.79
CA TRP A 85 18.27 8.20 -6.58
C TRP A 85 17.35 7.26 -5.80
N MET A 86 16.53 6.44 -6.48
CA MET A 86 15.67 5.43 -5.83
C MET A 86 16.52 4.30 -5.25
N GLN A 87 17.58 3.91 -5.95
CA GLN A 87 18.53 2.91 -5.45
C GLN A 87 19.33 3.41 -4.24
N LYS A 88 19.59 4.73 -4.12
CA LYS A 88 20.24 5.32 -2.94
C LYS A 88 19.39 5.19 -1.67
N MET A 89 18.06 5.23 -1.82
CA MET A 89 17.10 5.02 -0.71
C MET A 89 16.93 3.55 -0.36
N ASN A 90 17.45 2.63 -1.18
CA ASN A 90 17.29 1.20 -1.00
C ASN A 90 18.38 0.67 -0.05
N PRO A 91 18.02 0.13 1.14
CA PRO A 91 18.99 -0.49 2.03
C PRO A 91 19.57 -1.78 1.44
N TYR A 92 18.80 -2.48 0.60
CA TYR A 92 19.15 -3.76 -0.01
C TYR A 92 19.83 -3.55 -1.36
N LYS A 93 21.13 -3.27 -1.34
CA LYS A 93 21.90 -2.95 -2.56
C LYS A 93 21.88 -4.07 -3.62
N ASP A 94 21.74 -5.32 -3.18
CA ASP A 94 21.71 -6.51 -4.04
C ASP A 94 20.36 -6.69 -4.77
N GLN A 95 19.37 -5.85 -4.45
CA GLN A 95 18.04 -5.88 -5.04
C GLN A 95 17.73 -4.54 -5.70
N HIS A 96 16.97 -4.57 -6.78
CA HIS A 96 16.46 -3.39 -7.44
C HIS A 96 15.46 -2.69 -6.52
N TRP A 97 15.48 -1.35 -6.47
CA TRP A 97 14.64 -0.53 -5.59
C TRP A 97 13.14 -0.87 -5.62
N SER A 98 12.63 -1.38 -6.76
CA SER A 98 11.24 -1.82 -6.90
C SER A 98 10.86 -2.97 -5.97
N TRP A 99 11.82 -3.85 -5.65
CA TRP A 99 11.64 -4.93 -4.69
C TRP A 99 11.39 -4.36 -3.30
N THR A 100 12.24 -3.42 -2.87
CA THR A 100 12.15 -2.77 -1.56
C THR A 100 10.85 -1.97 -1.43
N PHE A 101 10.45 -1.27 -2.48
CA PHE A 101 9.20 -0.49 -2.44
C PHE A 101 7.97 -1.40 -2.41
N SER A 102 8.01 -2.55 -3.07
CA SER A 102 6.95 -3.57 -2.98
C SER A 102 6.85 -4.11 -1.55
N TYR A 103 7.99 -4.43 -0.94
CA TYR A 103 8.05 -4.89 0.45
C TYR A 103 7.49 -3.84 1.42
N TYR A 104 7.93 -2.59 1.29
CA TYR A 104 7.44 -1.49 2.12
C TYR A 104 5.96 -1.22 1.93
N SER A 105 5.42 -1.35 0.72
CA SER A 105 3.98 -1.21 0.47
C SER A 105 3.16 -2.22 1.29
N GLY A 106 3.61 -3.49 1.33
CA GLY A 106 2.97 -4.51 2.15
C GLY A 106 3.09 -4.26 3.66
N LEU A 107 4.28 -3.87 4.14
CA LEU A 107 4.50 -3.55 5.55
C LEU A 107 3.69 -2.33 6.00
N LEU A 108 3.69 -1.26 5.20
CA LEU A 108 2.93 -0.04 5.49
C LEU A 108 1.44 -0.33 5.56
N LEU A 109 0.92 -1.19 4.67
CA LEU A 109 -0.49 -1.57 4.69
C LEU A 109 -0.86 -2.31 5.98
N ILE A 110 -0.03 -3.28 6.40
CA ILE A 110 -0.24 -4.00 7.66
C ILE A 110 -0.15 -3.02 8.84
N LEU A 111 0.86 -2.17 8.88
CA LEU A 111 1.06 -1.19 9.94
C LEU A 111 -0.14 -0.24 10.05
N TRP A 112 -0.65 0.23 8.93
CA TRP A 112 -1.79 1.15 8.88
C TRP A 112 -3.07 0.53 9.40
N ILE A 113 -3.38 -0.72 9.01
CA ILE A 113 -4.52 -1.45 9.58
C ILE A 113 -4.35 -1.62 11.09
N ASN A 114 -3.15 -1.93 11.57
CA ASN A 114 -2.90 -2.03 13.01
C ASN A 114 -3.06 -0.69 13.74
N MET A 115 -2.67 0.44 13.12
CA MET A 115 -2.91 1.78 13.68
C MET A 115 -4.41 2.07 13.85
N GLN A 116 -5.24 1.69 12.88
CA GLN A 116 -6.70 1.83 12.98
C GLN A 116 -7.25 1.06 14.18
N LEU A 117 -6.82 -0.19 14.36
CA LEU A 117 -7.22 -1.01 15.51
C LEU A 117 -6.72 -0.43 16.84
N PHE A 118 -5.50 0.13 16.86
CA PHE A 118 -4.96 0.81 18.03
C PHE A 118 -5.77 2.04 18.42
N PHE A 119 -6.34 2.76 17.45
CA PHE A 119 -7.26 3.88 17.68
C PHE A 119 -8.67 3.45 18.09
N GLY A 120 -8.92 2.15 18.27
CA GLY A 120 -10.23 1.65 18.69
C GLY A 120 -11.28 1.63 17.58
N ILE A 121 -10.84 1.63 16.32
CA ILE A 121 -11.69 1.34 15.16
C ILE A 121 -11.99 -0.17 15.16
N GLU A 122 -13.25 -0.54 14.98
CA GLU A 122 -13.65 -1.94 15.09
C GLU A 122 -13.13 -2.78 13.94
N PHE A 123 -12.65 -3.98 14.28
CA PHE A 123 -12.20 -4.93 13.29
C PHE A 123 -13.38 -5.44 12.44
N GLY A 124 -13.17 -5.48 11.12
CA GLY A 124 -14.21 -5.89 10.17
C GLY A 124 -13.61 -6.58 8.95
N LEU A 125 -14.46 -6.93 7.99
CA LEU A 125 -14.05 -7.67 6.79
C LEU A 125 -12.97 -6.94 5.99
N LEU A 126 -13.06 -5.61 5.87
CA LEU A 126 -12.06 -4.81 5.17
C LEU A 126 -10.69 -4.87 5.88
N HIS A 127 -10.65 -4.73 7.21
CA HIS A 127 -9.41 -4.85 7.99
C HIS A 127 -8.76 -6.23 7.77
N PHE A 128 -9.55 -7.31 7.81
CA PHE A 128 -9.06 -8.66 7.52
C PHE A 128 -8.49 -8.76 6.09
N ALA A 129 -9.28 -8.37 5.09
CA ALA A 129 -8.91 -8.49 3.68
C ALA A 129 -7.65 -7.70 3.34
N TYR A 130 -7.53 -6.46 3.81
CA TYR A 130 -6.35 -5.62 3.56
C TYR A 130 -5.12 -6.06 4.37
N THR A 131 -5.30 -6.64 5.55
CA THR A 131 -4.19 -7.29 6.27
C THR A 131 -3.66 -8.48 5.48
N MET A 132 -4.55 -9.35 4.97
CA MET A 132 -4.16 -10.48 4.13
C MET A 132 -3.49 -10.02 2.83
N LEU A 133 -4.00 -8.96 2.20
CA LEU A 133 -3.38 -8.36 1.02
C LEU A 133 -1.94 -7.90 1.32
N GLY A 134 -1.73 -7.21 2.46
CA GLY A 134 -0.40 -6.79 2.89
C GLY A 134 0.55 -7.97 3.11
N ILE A 135 0.08 -9.04 3.78
CA ILE A 135 0.86 -10.26 3.99
C ILE A 135 1.22 -10.91 2.66
N LEU A 136 0.27 -11.03 1.73
CA LEU A 136 0.51 -11.60 0.40
C LEU A 136 1.54 -10.79 -0.40
N ILE A 137 1.49 -9.46 -0.35
CA ILE A 137 2.48 -8.59 -0.98
C ILE A 137 3.87 -8.85 -0.39
N VAL A 138 4.01 -8.89 0.94
CA VAL A 138 5.29 -9.18 1.61
C VAL A 138 5.81 -10.57 1.22
N PHE A 139 4.94 -11.58 1.24
CA PHE A 139 5.26 -12.96 0.91
C PHE A 139 5.73 -13.10 -0.55
N LEU A 140 4.95 -12.60 -1.51
CA LEU A 140 5.31 -12.65 -2.94
C LEU A 140 6.58 -11.88 -3.25
N THR A 141 6.85 -10.79 -2.54
CA THR A 141 8.09 -10.02 -2.67
C THR A 141 9.31 -10.87 -2.28
N HIS A 142 9.20 -11.68 -1.21
CA HIS A 142 10.31 -12.50 -0.71
C HIS A 142 10.50 -13.84 -1.42
N LEU A 143 9.58 -14.24 -2.29
CA LEU A 143 9.73 -15.49 -3.05
C LEU A 143 11.06 -15.51 -3.85
N PRO A 144 11.78 -16.65 -3.88
CA PRO A 144 13.06 -16.76 -4.59
C PRO A 144 12.97 -16.41 -6.09
N SER A 145 11.81 -16.64 -6.71
CA SER A 145 11.52 -16.24 -8.08
C SER A 145 11.51 -14.72 -8.26
N THR A 146 10.82 -13.99 -7.37
CA THR A 146 10.72 -12.54 -7.40
C THR A 146 12.05 -11.87 -7.06
N ARG A 147 12.81 -12.40 -6.07
CA ARG A 147 14.14 -11.88 -5.71
C ARG A 147 15.17 -12.05 -6.84
N ARG A 148 15.10 -13.14 -7.60
CA ARG A 148 15.93 -13.34 -8.81
C ARG A 148 15.52 -12.38 -9.93
N ASP A 149 14.23 -12.10 -10.09
CA ASP A 149 13.75 -11.13 -11.08
C ASP A 149 14.20 -9.70 -10.79
N CYS A 150 14.48 -9.39 -9.52
CA CYS A 150 14.86 -8.06 -9.05
C CYS A 150 16.34 -7.95 -8.65
N SER A 151 17.17 -8.99 -8.82
CA SER A 151 18.58 -8.89 -8.46
C SER A 151 19.33 -7.93 -9.38
N VAL A 152 20.14 -7.05 -8.81
CA VAL A 152 21.08 -6.19 -9.55
C VAL A 152 22.40 -6.97 -9.72
N HIS A 153 22.97 -7.00 -10.93
CA HIS A 153 24.27 -7.62 -11.24
C HIS A 153 25.26 -6.54 -11.65
#